data_AF-D2VV42-F1
#
_entry.id   AF-D2VV42-F1
#
_cell.length_a   1.000
_cell.length_b   1.000
_cell.length_c   1.000
_cell.angle_alpha   90.00
_cell.angle_beta   90.00
_cell.angle_gamma   90.00
#
_symmetry.space_group_name_H-M   'P 1'
#
loop_
_entity.id
_entity.type
_entity.pdbx_description
1 polymer ?
#
loop_
_entity_poly.entity_id
_entity_poly.type
_entity_poly.pdbx_seq_one_letter_code
_entity_poly.pdbx_strand_id
1 'polypeptide(L)'
;MKPTSQLAILLVCALLVSLSHAADDCLDNSYAIPTASLITVNGIPSTVDEGFSILWNTGLKIKSPYFVNIYYGLNNGNFFLLKNCKSTANNGNAYCGTNNFLAYIRHSSNGHNKRVIHQVYSNGTLAERIGLESDDYNTVSKGWYVKADNWTDVYQFASGGSGRTFCKSFSNGVIAVDRDAREPCSACLENSYSVPASRVLQCLN
;
A
#
# COMPACT_ATOMS: atom_id res chain seq x y z
N MET A 1 -35.46 47.91 21.80
CA MET A 1 -34.64 46.74 22.17
C MET A 1 -34.51 45.84 20.94
N LYS A 2 -33.31 45.69 20.38
CA LYS A 2 -33.02 44.77 19.27
C LYS A 2 -31.71 44.04 19.53
N PRO A 3 -31.75 42.74 19.90
CA PRO A 3 -30.60 41.87 19.78
C PRO A 3 -30.94 40.76 18.77
N THR A 4 -30.54 40.93 17.51
CA THR A 4 -30.68 39.87 16.47
C THR A 4 -29.37 39.56 15.74
N SER A 5 -28.24 40.14 16.14
CA SER A 5 -26.95 39.95 15.47
C SER A 5 -26.03 38.89 16.10
N GLN A 6 -26.27 38.46 17.34
CA GLN A 6 -25.40 37.48 18.01
C GLN A 6 -25.76 36.02 17.69
N LEU A 7 -27.00 35.73 17.30
CA LEU A 7 -27.43 34.37 16.98
C LEU A 7 -26.86 33.87 15.63
N ALA A 8 -26.58 34.78 14.69
CA ALA A 8 -26.03 34.43 13.37
C ALA A 8 -24.55 34.04 13.43
N ILE A 9 -23.77 34.62 14.34
CA ILE A 9 -22.31 34.35 14.45
C ILE A 9 -22.06 32.98 15.11
N LEU A 10 -22.89 32.59 16.09
CA LEU A 10 -22.81 31.26 16.72
C LEU A 10 -23.19 30.12 15.76
N LEU A 11 -24.13 30.36 14.85
CA LEU A 11 -24.54 29.36 13.86
C LEU A 11 -23.46 29.12 12.78
N VAL A 12 -22.73 30.16 12.38
CA VAL A 12 -21.62 30.05 11.40
C VAL A 12 -20.40 29.33 12.01
N CYS A 13 -20.08 29.57 13.29
CA CYS A 13 -19.02 28.82 13.97
C CYS A 13 -19.37 27.34 14.16
N ALA A 14 -20.62 27.00 14.48
CA ALA A 14 -21.05 25.60 14.62
C ALA A 14 -21.01 24.84 13.27
N LEU A 15 -21.34 25.50 12.16
CA LEU A 15 -21.25 24.93 10.81
C LEU A 15 -19.81 24.78 10.30
N LEU A 16 -18.88 25.63 10.72
CA LEU A 16 -17.46 25.49 10.39
C LEU A 16 -16.79 24.38 11.21
N VAL A 17 -17.23 24.16 12.46
CA VAL A 17 -16.72 23.07 13.31
C VAL A 17 -17.25 21.70 12.86
N SER A 18 -18.46 21.59 12.31
CA SER A 18 -18.94 20.31 11.77
C SER A 18 -18.24 19.91 10.46
N LEU A 19 -17.74 20.87 9.67
CA LEU A 19 -16.91 20.61 8.49
C LEU A 19 -15.47 20.16 8.85
N SER A 20 -14.94 20.58 10.00
CA SER A 20 -13.62 20.10 10.46
C SER A 20 -13.65 18.68 11.01
N HIS A 21 -14.78 18.21 11.56
CA HIS A 21 -14.91 16.83 12.05
C HIS A 21 -15.03 15.80 10.93
N ALA A 22 -15.56 16.18 9.75
CA ALA A 22 -15.56 15.29 8.57
C ALA A 22 -14.14 15.00 8.05
N ALA A 23 -13.16 15.85 8.35
CA ALA A 23 -11.75 15.60 8.04
C ALA A 23 -11.06 14.69 9.07
N ASP A 24 -11.53 14.68 10.33
CA ASP A 24 -11.01 13.81 11.39
C ASP A 24 -11.59 12.38 11.32
N ASP A 25 -12.87 12.22 10.96
CA ASP A 25 -13.51 10.90 10.69
C ASP A 25 -12.78 10.12 9.59
N CYS A 26 -12.11 10.85 8.71
CA CYS A 26 -11.33 10.32 7.63
C CYS A 26 -10.03 9.65 8.09
N LEU A 27 -9.45 10.16 9.17
CA LEU A 27 -8.25 9.60 9.74
C LEU A 27 -8.62 8.34 10.54
N ASP A 28 -9.63 8.41 11.39
CA ASP A 28 -10.06 7.28 12.24
C ASP A 28 -10.56 6.06 11.44
N ASN A 29 -11.09 6.26 10.22
CA ASN A 29 -11.55 5.19 9.33
C ASN A 29 -10.60 4.87 8.17
N SER A 30 -9.48 5.59 8.03
CA SER A 30 -8.46 5.16 7.07
C SER A 30 -7.84 3.87 7.63
N TYR A 31 -8.01 2.78 6.89
CA TYR A 31 -7.45 1.48 7.27
C TYR A 31 -5.94 1.68 7.33
N ALA A 32 -5.43 1.88 8.54
CA ALA A 32 -4.04 2.19 8.76
C ALA A 32 -3.23 1.15 8.01
N ILE A 33 -2.50 1.59 6.99
CA ILE A 33 -1.35 0.82 6.54
C ILE A 33 -0.53 0.66 7.82
N PRO A 34 -0.33 -0.59 8.30
CA PRO A 34 0.16 -0.84 9.63
C PRO A 34 1.40 0.02 9.83
N THR A 35 1.38 0.78 10.93
CA THR A 35 2.52 1.60 11.32
C THR A 35 3.76 0.70 11.30
N ALA A 36 4.86 1.29 10.86
CA ALA A 36 6.13 0.61 10.58
C ALA A 36 6.63 -0.34 11.68
N SER A 37 6.14 -0.17 12.91
CA SER A 37 6.40 -1.03 14.06
C SER A 37 5.94 -2.49 13.90
N LEU A 38 5.07 -2.81 12.93
CA LEU A 38 4.57 -4.17 12.71
C LEU A 38 5.43 -5.03 11.77
N ILE A 39 6.45 -4.45 11.14
CA ILE A 39 7.29 -5.10 10.12
C ILE A 39 8.74 -5.13 10.60
N THR A 40 9.02 -5.89 11.65
CA THR A 40 10.40 -6.26 11.99
C THR A 40 10.79 -7.44 11.10
N VAL A 41 11.51 -7.16 10.01
CA VAL A 41 12.12 -8.21 9.18
C VAL A 41 13.56 -8.39 9.61
N ASN A 42 13.85 -9.52 10.25
CA ASN A 42 15.20 -9.88 10.64
C ASN A 42 15.86 -10.66 9.49
N GLY A 43 16.87 -10.06 8.87
CA GLY A 43 17.67 -10.72 7.83
C GLY A 43 17.18 -10.47 6.40
N ILE A 44 17.95 -11.02 5.46
CA ILE A 44 17.62 -11.03 4.03
C ILE A 44 17.13 -12.45 3.72
N PRO A 45 15.92 -12.64 3.16
CA PRO A 45 15.45 -13.96 2.81
C PRO A 45 16.44 -14.63 1.85
N SER A 46 16.79 -15.87 2.17
CA SER A 46 17.71 -16.69 1.39
C SER A 46 17.01 -17.40 0.23
N THR A 47 15.69 -17.58 0.33
CA THR A 47 14.86 -18.27 -0.66
C THR A 47 13.66 -17.43 -1.09
N VAL A 48 13.07 -17.81 -2.23
CA VAL A 48 11.83 -17.23 -2.73
C VAL A 48 10.67 -17.42 -1.75
N ASP A 49 10.54 -18.63 -1.19
CA ASP A 49 9.44 -18.97 -0.28
C ASP A 49 9.53 -18.22 1.04
N GLU A 50 10.76 -18.05 1.58
CA GLU A 50 11.00 -17.26 2.79
C GLU A 50 10.61 -15.79 2.56
N GLY A 51 11.10 -15.18 1.47
CA GLY A 51 10.81 -13.79 1.14
C GLY A 51 9.33 -13.54 0.88
N PHE A 52 8.65 -14.47 0.20
CA PHE A 52 7.22 -14.37 -0.03
C PHE A 52 6.40 -14.58 1.24
N SER A 53 6.80 -15.51 2.11
CA SER A 53 6.12 -15.73 3.40
C SER A 53 6.15 -14.48 4.29
N ILE A 54 7.28 -13.75 4.30
CA ILE A 54 7.39 -12.46 5.01
C ILE A 54 6.38 -11.45 4.44
N LEU A 55 6.31 -11.33 3.11
CA LEU A 55 5.39 -10.42 2.42
C LEU A 55 3.93 -10.79 2.68
N TRP A 56 3.57 -12.07 2.58
CA TRP A 56 2.22 -12.57 2.82
C TRP A 56 1.76 -12.31 4.25
N ASN A 57 2.59 -12.66 5.24
CA ASN A 57 2.29 -12.41 6.65
C ASN A 57 2.17 -10.91 6.95
N THR A 58 2.90 -10.07 6.23
CA THR A 58 2.72 -8.61 6.30
C THR A 58 1.35 -8.21 5.73
N GLY A 59 0.96 -8.75 4.57
CA GLY A 59 -0.35 -8.49 3.96
C GLY A 59 -1.53 -8.91 4.82
N LEU A 60 -1.45 -10.05 5.51
CA LEU A 60 -2.49 -10.50 6.44
C LEU A 60 -2.72 -9.50 7.59
N LYS A 61 -1.67 -8.78 8.02
CA LYS A 61 -1.78 -7.77 9.08
C LYS A 61 -2.43 -6.47 8.60
N ILE A 62 -2.33 -6.15 7.31
CA ILE A 62 -2.85 -4.88 6.76
C ILE A 62 -4.38 -4.81 6.90
N LYS A 63 -5.10 -5.95 6.87
CA LYS A 63 -6.58 -6.08 7.03
C LYS A 63 -7.43 -5.06 6.24
N SER A 64 -6.83 -4.32 5.32
CA SER A 64 -7.49 -3.28 4.54
C SER A 64 -8.15 -3.91 3.32
N PRO A 65 -9.45 -3.67 3.05
CA PRO A 65 -10.05 -4.09 1.80
C PRO A 65 -9.57 -3.25 0.61
N TYR A 66 -8.82 -2.16 0.86
CA TYR A 66 -8.42 -1.18 -0.16
C TYR A 66 -6.97 -1.32 -0.63
N PHE A 67 -6.17 -2.21 -0.04
CA PHE A 67 -4.81 -2.41 -0.54
C PHE A 67 -4.84 -2.94 -1.99
N VAL A 68 -3.96 -2.37 -2.81
CA VAL A 68 -3.85 -2.73 -4.23
C VAL A 68 -2.67 -3.67 -4.44
N ASN A 69 -1.51 -3.27 -3.95
CA ASN A 69 -0.26 -4.01 -4.04
C ASN A 69 0.54 -3.83 -2.75
N ILE A 70 1.32 -4.84 -2.38
CA ILE A 70 2.31 -4.78 -1.31
C ILE A 70 3.65 -5.13 -1.93
N TYR A 71 4.69 -4.36 -1.61
CA TYR A 71 6.03 -4.46 -2.16
C TYR A 71 7.00 -4.80 -1.04
N TYR A 72 7.97 -5.64 -1.35
CA TYR A 72 9.12 -5.91 -0.49
C TYR A 72 10.37 -5.96 -1.37
N GLY A 73 11.14 -4.88 -1.33
CA GLY A 73 12.37 -4.71 -2.10
C GLY A 73 13.60 -4.73 -1.20
N LEU A 74 14.68 -5.35 -1.66
CA LEU A 74 15.92 -5.55 -0.91
C LEU A 74 17.10 -4.81 -1.56
N ASN A 75 18.10 -4.45 -0.75
CA ASN A 75 19.30 -3.73 -1.22
C ASN A 75 20.10 -4.52 -2.27
N ASN A 76 20.00 -5.85 -2.27
CA ASN A 76 20.61 -6.73 -3.28
C ASN A 76 19.77 -6.82 -4.58
N GLY A 77 18.74 -5.98 -4.70
CA GLY A 77 17.82 -5.91 -5.82
C GLY A 77 16.70 -6.95 -5.79
N ASN A 78 16.69 -7.91 -4.86
CA ASN A 78 15.59 -8.88 -4.76
C ASN A 78 14.27 -8.16 -4.48
N PHE A 79 13.19 -8.70 -5.01
CA PHE A 79 11.89 -8.05 -5.02
C PHE A 79 10.77 -9.07 -4.98
N PHE A 80 9.78 -8.76 -4.16
CA PHE A 80 8.55 -9.52 -4.01
C PHE A 80 7.39 -8.54 -4.04
N LEU A 81 6.33 -8.88 -4.77
CA LEU A 81 5.10 -8.11 -4.78
C LEU A 81 3.89 -9.03 -4.69
N LEU A 82 2.98 -8.72 -3.76
CA LEU A 82 1.68 -9.33 -3.63
C LEU A 82 0.65 -8.37 -4.24
N LYS A 83 0.01 -8.81 -5.31
CA LYS A 83 -0.97 -8.03 -6.07
C LYS A 83 -2.37 -8.53 -5.76
N ASN A 84 -3.28 -7.64 -5.37
CA ASN A 84 -4.69 -7.94 -5.15
C ASN A 84 -5.47 -7.83 -6.46
N CYS A 85 -5.84 -8.96 -7.07
CA CYS A 85 -6.56 -8.97 -8.34
C CYS A 85 -8.04 -8.60 -8.23
N LYS A 86 -8.58 -8.48 -7.01
CA LYS A 86 -9.91 -7.91 -6.79
C LYS A 86 -9.92 -6.38 -6.80
N SER A 87 -8.74 -5.74 -6.78
CA SER A 87 -8.65 -4.30 -6.96
C SER A 87 -8.92 -3.93 -8.41
N THR A 88 -9.81 -2.96 -8.62
CA THR A 88 -10.09 -2.40 -9.95
C THR A 88 -8.85 -1.75 -10.58
N ALA A 89 -7.89 -1.30 -9.76
CA ALA A 89 -6.60 -0.80 -10.23
C ALA A 89 -5.69 -1.90 -10.80
N ASN A 90 -6.05 -3.18 -10.64
CA ASN A 90 -5.33 -4.30 -11.24
C ASN A 90 -6.09 -4.96 -12.41
N ASN A 91 -7.25 -4.42 -12.83
CA ASN A 91 -8.06 -5.00 -13.90
C ASN A 91 -7.36 -5.06 -15.27
N GLY A 92 -6.38 -4.18 -15.52
CA GLY A 92 -5.59 -4.22 -16.76
C GLY A 92 -4.51 -5.30 -16.76
N ASN A 93 -4.34 -6.04 -15.66
CA ASN A 93 -3.34 -7.09 -15.57
C ASN A 93 -3.84 -8.39 -16.22
N ALA A 94 -3.19 -8.81 -17.31
CA ALA A 94 -3.57 -10.01 -18.06
C ALA A 94 -3.57 -11.30 -17.22
N TYR A 95 -2.80 -11.36 -16.13
CA TYR A 95 -2.72 -12.53 -15.26
C TYR A 95 -3.77 -12.55 -14.15
N CYS A 96 -4.49 -11.44 -13.93
CA CYS A 96 -5.45 -11.38 -12.84
C CYS A 96 -6.66 -12.26 -13.07
N GLY A 97 -7.16 -12.39 -14.31
CA GLY A 97 -8.16 -13.40 -14.72
C GLY A 97 -9.16 -13.79 -13.62
N THR A 98 -9.11 -15.06 -13.18
CA THR A 98 -9.89 -15.61 -12.06
C THR A 98 -9.09 -15.69 -10.74
N ASN A 99 -7.86 -15.20 -10.72
CA ASN A 99 -6.98 -15.23 -9.57
C ASN A 99 -7.40 -14.19 -8.52
N ASN A 100 -7.32 -14.54 -7.25
CA ASN A 100 -7.51 -13.57 -6.17
C ASN A 100 -6.24 -12.73 -5.94
N PHE A 101 -5.09 -13.39 -6.02
CA PHE A 101 -3.79 -12.80 -5.74
C PHE A 101 -2.74 -13.33 -6.71
N LEU A 102 -1.77 -12.48 -7.02
CA LEU A 102 -0.57 -12.82 -7.78
C LEU A 102 0.68 -12.42 -7.01
N ALA A 103 1.75 -13.18 -7.19
CA ALA A 103 3.07 -12.82 -6.74
C ALA A 103 3.96 -12.48 -7.93
N TYR A 104 4.64 -11.34 -7.87
CA TYR A 104 5.67 -10.94 -8.84
C TYR A 104 7.01 -10.96 -8.12
N ILE A 105 7.91 -11.85 -8.52
CA ILE A 105 9.12 -12.16 -7.78
C ILE A 105 10.34 -12.02 -8.68
N ARG A 106 11.27 -11.16 -8.29
CA ARG A 106 12.64 -11.12 -8.84
C ARG A 106 13.58 -11.53 -7.73
N HIS A 107 14.21 -12.69 -7.88
CA HIS A 107 15.15 -13.24 -6.92
C HIS A 107 16.39 -13.74 -7.66
N SER A 108 17.58 -13.51 -7.10
CA SER A 108 18.86 -13.89 -7.71
C SER A 108 18.95 -15.39 -8.03
N SER A 109 18.31 -16.25 -7.24
CA SER A 109 18.26 -17.71 -7.49
C SER A 109 17.53 -18.09 -8.79
N ASN A 110 16.75 -17.20 -9.39
CA ASN A 110 16.05 -17.47 -10.66
C ASN A 110 17.01 -17.42 -11.87
N GLY A 111 18.26 -17.01 -11.68
CA GLY A 111 19.27 -16.92 -12.74
C GLY A 111 19.05 -15.75 -13.72
N HIS A 112 18.13 -14.83 -13.42
CA HIS A 112 17.83 -13.66 -14.25
C HIS A 112 17.27 -12.50 -13.43
N ASN A 113 17.29 -11.29 -13.99
CA ASN A 113 16.82 -10.05 -13.33
C ASN A 113 15.35 -9.72 -13.59
N LYS A 114 14.59 -10.63 -14.18
CA LYS A 114 13.17 -10.47 -14.53
C LYS A 114 12.24 -10.92 -13.40
N ARG A 115 11.01 -10.40 -13.39
CA ARG A 115 9.97 -10.84 -12.45
C ARG A 115 9.27 -12.09 -12.96
N VAL A 116 9.32 -13.16 -12.16
CA VAL A 116 8.53 -14.38 -12.32
C VAL A 116 7.16 -14.15 -11.70
N ILE A 117 6.11 -14.58 -12.39
CA ILE A 117 4.73 -14.39 -11.96
C ILE A 117 4.18 -15.73 -11.50
N HIS A 118 3.67 -15.77 -10.27
CA HIS A 118 3.02 -16.93 -9.68
C HIS A 118 1.58 -16.57 -9.31
N GLN A 119 0.68 -17.55 -9.45
CA GLN A 119 -0.58 -17.51 -8.72
C GLN A 119 -0.30 -17.71 -7.22
N VAL A 120 -1.14 -17.10 -6.37
CA VAL A 120 -1.06 -17.26 -4.91
C VAL A 120 -2.35 -17.91 -4.42
N TYR A 121 -2.22 -19.02 -3.71
CA TYR A 121 -3.35 -19.70 -3.09
C TYR A 121 -3.89 -18.93 -1.88
N SER A 122 -5.11 -19.25 -1.44
CA SER A 122 -5.76 -18.58 -0.30
C SER A 122 -5.02 -18.76 1.03
N ASN A 123 -4.20 -19.80 1.16
CA ASN A 123 -3.33 -20.05 2.31
C ASN A 123 -2.01 -19.26 2.26
N GLY A 124 -1.76 -18.48 1.21
CA GLY A 124 -0.52 -17.72 1.05
C GLY A 124 0.68 -18.48 0.52
N THR A 125 0.50 -19.68 -0.02
CA THR A 125 1.58 -20.39 -0.71
C THR A 125 1.60 -20.03 -2.19
N LEU A 126 2.81 -20.03 -2.78
CA LEU A 126 2.98 -19.85 -4.21
C LEU A 126 2.51 -21.09 -4.96
N ALA A 127 1.75 -20.89 -6.02
CA ALA A 127 1.43 -21.92 -6.99
C ALA A 127 2.54 -22.00 -8.06
N GLU A 128 2.26 -22.75 -9.13
CA GLU A 128 3.16 -22.81 -10.28
C GLU A 128 3.35 -21.44 -10.93
N ARG A 129 4.48 -21.31 -11.64
CA ARG A 129 4.79 -20.13 -12.44
C ARG A 129 3.81 -20.04 -13.60
N ILE A 130 3.14 -18.90 -13.71
CA ILE A 130 2.18 -18.61 -14.79
C ILE A 130 2.71 -17.57 -15.79
N GLY A 131 3.85 -16.93 -15.50
CA GLY A 131 4.39 -15.89 -16.36
C GLY A 131 5.83 -15.49 -16.04
N LEU A 132 6.40 -14.69 -16.94
CA LEU A 132 7.69 -14.04 -16.81
C LEU A 132 7.62 -12.74 -17.60
N GLU A 133 7.99 -11.64 -16.97
CA GLU A 133 8.04 -10.36 -17.68
C GLU A 133 9.21 -10.29 -18.66
N SER A 134 9.07 -9.49 -19.72
CA SER A 134 10.09 -9.35 -20.76
C SER A 134 11.34 -8.63 -20.26
N ASP A 135 11.15 -7.66 -19.37
CA ASP A 135 12.17 -6.67 -19.02
C ASP A 135 12.79 -6.95 -17.67
N ASP A 136 14.05 -6.54 -17.55
CA ASP A 136 14.76 -6.57 -16.27
C ASP A 136 14.11 -5.61 -15.27
N TYR A 137 14.01 -6.05 -14.02
CA TYR A 137 13.42 -5.27 -12.95
C TYR A 137 14.49 -4.79 -11.98
N ASN A 138 14.89 -3.53 -12.14
CA ASN A 138 15.80 -2.86 -11.22
C ASN A 138 15.02 -2.29 -10.02
N THR A 139 14.93 -3.06 -8.95
CA THR A 139 14.19 -2.73 -7.72
C THR A 139 14.63 -1.43 -7.07
N VAL A 140 15.94 -1.22 -6.92
CA VAL A 140 16.48 -0.07 -6.17
C VAL A 140 16.30 1.27 -6.89
N SER A 141 15.94 1.24 -8.18
CA SER A 141 15.65 2.43 -8.98
C SER A 141 14.19 2.87 -8.94
N LYS A 142 13.30 2.10 -8.30
CA LYS A 142 11.86 2.37 -8.32
C LYS A 142 11.51 3.54 -7.41
N GLY A 143 10.58 4.39 -7.84
CA GLY A 143 10.19 5.59 -7.09
C GLY A 143 9.76 5.32 -5.64
N TRP A 144 8.99 4.26 -5.41
CA TRP A 144 8.60 3.82 -4.06
C TRP A 144 9.80 3.32 -3.22
N TYR A 145 10.85 2.81 -3.87
CA TYR A 145 12.05 2.37 -3.18
C TYR A 145 12.92 3.57 -2.78
N VAL A 146 13.06 4.55 -3.69
CA VAL A 146 13.87 5.75 -3.46
C VAL A 146 13.20 6.72 -2.49
N LYS A 147 11.87 6.79 -2.47
CA LYS A 147 11.08 7.61 -1.53
C LYS A 147 10.74 6.85 -0.24
N ALA A 148 11.71 6.23 0.39
CA ALA A 148 11.48 5.49 1.62
C ALA A 148 11.02 6.41 2.77
N ASP A 149 10.27 5.85 3.73
CA ASP A 149 9.73 6.53 4.92
C ASP A 149 8.70 7.63 4.64
N ASN A 150 8.03 7.59 3.48
CA ASN A 150 7.00 8.55 3.14
C ASN A 150 5.98 8.00 2.12
N TRP A 151 4.96 8.80 1.86
CA TRP A 151 4.06 8.63 0.72
C TRP A 151 4.73 9.11 -0.57
N THR A 152 4.48 8.40 -1.67
CA THR A 152 4.76 8.91 -3.00
C THR A 152 3.76 9.99 -3.42
N ASP A 153 4.09 10.71 -4.48
CA ASP A 153 3.09 11.47 -5.24
C ASP A 153 2.07 10.50 -5.87
N VAL A 154 0.97 11.05 -6.37
CA VAL A 154 0.02 10.27 -7.15
C VAL A 154 0.68 9.85 -8.46
N TYR A 155 0.58 8.56 -8.82
CA TYR A 155 1.07 8.05 -10.09
C TYR A 155 0.15 6.96 -10.65
N GLN A 156 0.31 6.67 -11.94
CA GLN A 156 -0.42 5.60 -12.62
C GLN A 156 0.25 4.25 -12.35
N PHE A 157 -0.49 3.26 -11.86
CA PHE A 157 0.06 1.92 -11.70
C PHE A 157 0.20 1.23 -13.06
N ALA A 158 1.20 0.36 -13.18
CA ALA A 158 1.45 -0.38 -14.43
C ALA A 158 0.28 -1.27 -14.86
N SER A 159 -0.59 -1.68 -13.92
CA SER A 159 -1.77 -2.52 -14.17
C SER A 159 -3.04 -1.71 -14.47
N GLY A 160 -2.94 -0.38 -14.51
CA GLY A 160 -4.08 0.54 -14.61
C GLY A 160 -4.40 1.22 -13.29
N GLY A 161 -5.27 2.23 -13.34
CA GLY A 161 -5.62 3.05 -12.18
C GLY A 161 -4.48 3.92 -11.66
N SER A 162 -4.83 4.82 -10.74
CA SER A 162 -3.89 5.74 -10.09
C SER A 162 -4.00 5.63 -8.58
N GLY A 163 -2.90 5.95 -7.91
CA GLY A 163 -2.85 5.91 -6.46
C GLY A 163 -1.54 6.43 -5.90
N ARG A 164 -1.30 6.13 -4.63
CA ARG A 164 -0.07 6.47 -3.91
C ARG A 164 0.47 5.22 -3.23
N THR A 165 1.78 5.21 -3.01
CA THR A 165 2.46 4.15 -2.26
C THR A 165 2.99 4.74 -0.97
N PHE A 166 2.63 4.15 0.17
CA PHE A 166 3.33 4.40 1.43
C PHE A 166 4.56 3.51 1.48
N CYS A 167 5.71 4.06 1.81
CA CYS A 167 6.99 3.36 1.78
C CYS A 167 7.66 3.45 3.15
N LYS A 168 8.29 2.37 3.60
CA LYS A 168 9.03 2.32 4.86
C LYS A 168 10.36 1.62 4.68
N SER A 169 11.46 2.29 5.05
CA SER A 169 12.78 1.66 5.03
C SER A 169 12.98 0.74 6.23
N PHE A 170 13.84 -0.24 6.05
CA PHE A 170 14.46 -1.04 7.10
C PHE A 170 15.92 -1.31 6.70
N SER A 171 16.72 -1.90 7.60
CA SER A 171 18.18 -2.01 7.39
C SER A 171 18.62 -2.66 6.08
N ASN A 172 17.78 -3.52 5.49
CA ASN A 172 18.10 -4.27 4.27
C ASN A 172 17.18 -3.97 3.08
N GLY A 173 16.31 -2.95 3.15
CA GLY A 173 15.42 -2.64 2.04
C GLY A 173 14.25 -1.71 2.35
N VAL A 174 13.19 -1.86 1.57
CA VAL A 174 11.95 -1.07 1.65
C VAL A 174 10.75 -1.98 1.53
N ILE A 175 9.79 -1.82 2.44
CA ILE A 175 8.42 -2.33 2.27
C ILE A 175 7.52 -1.17 1.84
N ALA A 176 6.60 -1.45 0.92
CA ALA A 176 5.68 -0.44 0.44
C ALA A 176 4.27 -1.01 0.25
N VAL A 177 3.25 -0.17 0.32
CA VAL A 177 1.85 -0.56 0.12
C VAL A 177 1.15 0.49 -0.70
N ASP A 178 0.46 0.05 -1.75
CA ASP A 178 -0.39 0.91 -2.56
C ASP A 178 -1.79 1.01 -1.99
N ARG A 179 -2.33 2.22 -2.09
CA ARG A 179 -3.76 2.49 -2.04
C ARG A 179 -4.24 3.10 -3.34
N ASP A 180 -5.51 2.94 -3.64
CA ASP A 180 -6.19 3.62 -4.74
C ASP A 180 -7.32 4.53 -4.24
N ALA A 181 -8.05 5.12 -5.19
CA ALA A 181 -9.13 6.05 -4.91
C ALA A 181 -10.34 5.44 -4.17
N ARG A 182 -10.39 4.12 -3.96
CA ARG A 182 -11.49 3.46 -3.22
C ARG A 182 -11.32 3.56 -1.71
N GLU A 183 -10.12 3.86 -1.22
CA GLU A 183 -9.92 4.11 0.21
C GLU A 183 -10.83 5.26 0.66
N PRO A 184 -11.58 5.11 1.76
CA PRO A 184 -12.27 6.21 2.41
C PRO A 184 -11.27 7.36 2.53
N CYS A 185 -11.66 8.53 2.05
CA CYS A 185 -10.84 9.75 2.10
C CYS A 185 -9.77 9.90 1.01
N SER A 186 -9.95 9.21 -0.12
CA SER A 186 -9.21 9.50 -1.36
C SER A 186 -9.38 10.94 -1.86
N ALA A 187 -10.49 11.63 -1.55
CA ALA A 187 -10.61 13.07 -1.84
C ALA A 187 -9.66 13.93 -0.98
N CYS A 188 -9.26 13.43 0.20
CA CYS A 188 -8.31 14.09 1.11
C CYS A 188 -6.85 13.72 0.81
N LEU A 189 -6.56 13.14 -0.37
CA LEU A 189 -5.19 12.83 -0.81
C LEU A 189 -4.27 14.05 -0.83
N GLU A 190 -4.83 15.27 -0.83
CA GLU A 190 -4.08 16.53 -0.72
C GLU A 190 -3.69 16.93 0.71
N ASN A 191 -4.21 16.29 1.77
CA ASN A 191 -3.87 16.64 3.17
C ASN A 191 -3.55 15.43 4.07
N SER A 192 -3.78 14.19 3.62
CA SER A 192 -3.46 12.99 4.43
C SER A 192 -1.96 12.75 4.66
N TYR A 193 -1.08 13.39 3.89
CA TYR A 193 0.38 13.29 4.05
C TYR A 193 0.95 14.29 5.07
N SER A 194 0.20 15.31 5.49
CA SER A 194 0.64 16.24 6.55
C SER A 194 0.42 15.69 7.95
N VAL A 195 -0.19 14.51 8.07
CA VAL A 195 -0.36 13.81 9.35
C VAL A 195 0.91 12.99 9.62
N PRO A 196 1.65 13.26 10.71
CA PRO A 196 2.86 12.50 11.03
C PRO A 196 2.57 11.00 11.12
N ALA A 197 3.51 10.18 10.65
CA ALA A 197 3.46 8.71 10.75
C ALA A 197 3.30 8.16 12.19
N SER A 198 3.31 9.03 13.21
CA SER A 198 3.13 8.72 14.62
C SER A 198 1.68 8.62 15.09
N ARG A 199 0.68 8.93 14.26
CA ARG A 199 -0.72 8.68 14.66
C ARG A 199 -1.10 7.24 14.35
N VAL A 200 -1.12 6.43 15.41
CA VAL A 200 -1.87 5.18 15.46
C VAL A 200 -3.33 5.55 15.28
N LEU A 201 -3.87 5.34 14.09
CA LEU A 201 -5.30 5.40 13.87
C LEU A 201 -5.91 4.28 14.69
N GLN A 202 -6.72 4.64 15.67
CA GLN A 202 -7.37 3.67 16.54
C GLN A 202 -8.38 2.90 15.71
N CYS A 203 -8.22 1.58 15.60
CA CYS A 203 -9.32 0.72 15.17
C CYS A 203 -10.47 0.94 16.16
N LEU A 204 -11.57 1.54 15.71
CA LEU A 204 -12.82 1.49 16.44
C LEU A 204 -13.24 0.02 16.55
N ASN A 205 -13.44 -0.45 17.79
CA ASN A 205 -13.90 -1.80 18.12
C ASN A 205 -15.33 -2.03 17.62
#